data_AF-A0A7C1JBR4-F1
#
_entry.id   AF-A0A7C1JBR4-F1
#
_cell.length_a   1.000
_cell.length_b   1.000
_cell.length_c   1.000
_cell.angle_alpha   90.00
_cell.angle_beta   90.00
_cell.angle_gamma   90.00
#
_symmetry.space_group_name_H-M   'P 1'
#
loop_
_entity.id
_entity.type
_entity.pdbx_description
1 polymer ?
#
loop_
_entity_poly.entity_id
_entity_poly.type
_entity_poly.pdbx_seq_one_letter_code
_entity_poly.pdbx_strand_id
1 'polypeptide(L)'
;MLQRIGDVQSFRDDRDAALASYEQALALFRAVGDRLGEANVYAALGKTFLLSDLAKAEALLNQAITIYQAIGSRYSIPAQIGNFGWEFRRKGKPELAKPYLLRAAQLFEEIGLHDYAERHRRAAQ
;
A
#
# COMPACT_ATOMS: atom_id res chain seq x y z
N MET A 1 -30.03 12.70 9.67
CA MET A 1 -28.78 13.13 10.35
C MET A 1 -28.15 11.98 11.15
N LEU A 2 -28.93 11.20 11.90
CA LEU A 2 -28.44 10.05 12.69
C LEU A 2 -27.78 8.93 11.86
N GLN A 3 -28.33 8.59 10.69
CA GLN A 3 -27.75 7.55 9.81
C GLN A 3 -26.30 7.87 9.40
N ARG A 4 -26.00 9.13 9.07
CA ARG A 4 -24.63 9.56 8.73
C ARG A 4 -23.67 9.54 9.92
N ILE A 5 -24.17 9.71 11.14
CA ILE A 5 -23.35 9.61 12.36
C ILE A 5 -23.06 8.12 12.66
N GLY A 6 -24.08 7.26 12.53
CA GLY A 6 -23.92 5.81 12.66
C GLY A 6 -22.93 5.22 11.65
N ASP A 7 -23.01 5.62 10.37
CA ASP A 7 -22.08 5.17 9.33
C ASP A 7 -20.63 5.61 9.61
N VAL A 8 -20.45 6.84 10.11
CA VAL A 8 -19.12 7.37 10.48
C VAL A 8 -18.57 6.68 11.73
N GLN A 9 -19.41 6.33 12.70
CA GLN A 9 -19.02 5.59 13.90
C GLN A 9 -18.61 4.16 13.55
N SER A 10 -19.43 3.43 12.79
CA SER A 10 -19.10 2.07 12.34
C SER A 10 -17.80 2.04 11.54
N PHE A 11 -17.60 2.99 10.63
CA PHE A 11 -16.35 3.07 9.86
C PHE A 11 -15.12 3.32 10.74
N ARG A 12 -15.26 4.07 11.84
CA ARG A 12 -14.17 4.28 12.81
C ARG A 12 -13.88 3.02 13.60
N ASP A 13 -14.91 2.35 14.12
CA ASP A 13 -14.75 1.14 14.91
C ASP A 13 -14.09 0.02 14.08
N ASP A 14 -14.52 -0.17 12.83
CA ASP A 14 -13.93 -1.14 11.90
C ASP A 14 -12.46 -0.81 11.59
N ARG A 15 -12.14 0.49 11.46
CA ARG A 15 -10.78 0.95 11.23
C ARG A 15 -9.91 0.66 12.44
N ASP A 16 -10.37 0.96 13.64
CA ASP A 16 -9.60 0.78 14.86
C ASP A 16 -9.35 -0.72 15.13
N ALA A 17 -10.34 -1.58 14.88
CA ALA A 17 -10.18 -3.03 14.93
C ALA A 17 -9.15 -3.54 13.92
N ALA A 18 -9.15 -3.00 12.69
CA ALA A 18 -8.15 -3.33 11.68
C ALA A 18 -6.73 -2.90 12.10
N LEU A 19 -6.60 -1.69 12.68
CA LEU A 19 -5.30 -1.19 13.17
C LEU A 19 -4.75 -2.06 14.30
N ALA A 20 -5.58 -2.47 15.26
CA ALA A 20 -5.17 -3.38 16.34
C ALA A 20 -4.71 -4.74 15.79
N SER A 21 -5.39 -5.25 14.76
CA SER A 21 -5.01 -6.51 14.11
C SER A 21 -3.65 -6.41 13.40
N TYR A 22 -3.37 -5.29 12.75
CA TYR A 22 -2.07 -5.04 12.13
C TYR A 22 -0.94 -4.90 13.16
N GLU A 23 -1.18 -4.26 14.30
CA GLU A 23 -0.19 -4.17 15.38
C GLU A 23 0.16 -5.55 15.95
N GLN A 24 -0.84 -6.41 16.16
CA GLN A 24 -0.61 -7.79 16.57
C GLN A 24 0.17 -8.58 15.52
N ALA A 25 -0.17 -8.43 14.23
CA ALA A 25 0.57 -9.06 13.15
C ALA A 25 2.03 -8.59 13.09
N LEU A 26 2.29 -7.28 13.26
CA LEU A 26 3.66 -6.75 13.32
C LEU A 26 4.44 -7.35 14.49
N ALA A 27 3.83 -7.46 15.67
CA ALA A 27 4.48 -8.06 16.83
C ALA A 27 4.85 -9.53 16.57
N LEU A 28 3.94 -10.29 15.97
CA LEU A 28 4.17 -11.70 15.62
C LEU A 28 5.28 -11.86 14.57
N PHE A 29 5.20 -11.12 13.45
CA PHE A 29 6.21 -11.21 12.39
C PHE A 29 7.60 -10.80 12.89
N ARG A 30 7.70 -9.80 13.77
CA ARG A 30 8.96 -9.44 14.43
C ARG A 30 9.47 -10.55 15.35
N ALA A 31 8.60 -11.14 16.16
CA ALA A 31 8.98 -12.19 17.10
C ALA A 31 9.55 -13.43 16.39
N VAL A 32 9.01 -13.77 15.21
CA VAL A 32 9.49 -14.92 14.41
C VAL A 32 10.55 -14.55 13.37
N GLY A 33 10.93 -13.28 13.26
CA GLY A 33 11.92 -12.80 12.29
C GLY A 33 11.43 -12.75 10.83
N ASP A 34 10.12 -12.82 10.58
CA ASP A 34 9.55 -12.72 9.23
C ASP A 34 9.48 -11.26 8.75
N ARG A 35 10.59 -10.83 8.15
CA ARG A 35 10.75 -9.48 7.60
C ARG A 35 9.82 -9.24 6.39
N LEU A 36 9.50 -10.27 5.62
CA LEU A 36 8.60 -10.13 4.48
C LEU A 36 7.16 -9.89 4.94
N GLY A 37 6.72 -10.64 5.94
CA GLY A 37 5.45 -10.45 6.64
C GLY A 37 5.34 -9.05 7.24
N GLU A 38 6.38 -8.58 7.93
CA GLU A 38 6.43 -7.22 8.49
C GLU A 38 6.24 -6.14 7.41
N ALA A 39 6.97 -6.23 6.30
CA ALA A 39 6.85 -5.29 5.19
C ALA A 39 5.45 -5.30 4.56
N ASN A 40 4.86 -6.48 4.39
CA ASN A 40 3.51 -6.63 3.85
C ASN A 40 2.46 -5.98 4.75
N VAL A 41 2.62 -6.06 6.08
CA VAL A 41 1.73 -5.38 7.02
C VAL A 41 1.84 -3.86 6.90
N TYR A 42 3.06 -3.32 6.80
CA TYR A 42 3.25 -1.88 6.59
C TYR A 42 2.60 -1.38 5.29
N ALA A 43 2.76 -2.11 4.18
CA ALA A 43 2.09 -1.78 2.92
C ALA A 43 0.56 -1.87 3.03
N ALA A 44 0.04 -2.87 3.75
CA ALA A 44 -1.40 -3.02 3.99
C ALA A 44 -1.96 -1.87 4.83
N LEU A 45 -1.29 -1.51 5.92
CA LEU A 45 -1.60 -0.35 6.75
C LEU A 45 -1.62 0.92 5.91
N GLY A 46 -0.59 1.15 5.09
CA GLY A 46 -0.51 2.34 4.24
C GLY A 46 -1.73 2.48 3.31
N LYS A 47 -2.23 1.39 2.72
CA LYS A 47 -3.45 1.40 1.89
C LYS A 47 -4.68 1.91 2.66
N THR A 48 -4.79 1.65 3.95
CA THR A 48 -5.93 2.10 4.78
C THR A 48 -5.95 3.62 4.99
N PHE A 49 -4.81 4.30 4.82
CA PHE A 49 -4.68 5.74 5.02
C PHE A 49 -4.78 6.55 3.71
N LEU A 50 -4.74 5.92 2.52
CA LEU A 50 -4.64 6.61 1.22
C LEU A 50 -5.67 7.72 0.99
N LEU A 51 -6.89 7.57 1.51
CA LEU A 51 -7.96 8.55 1.32
C LEU A 51 -8.14 9.54 2.48
N SER A 52 -7.53 9.26 3.63
CA SER A 52 -7.69 10.08 4.84
C SER A 52 -6.44 10.87 5.23
N ASP A 53 -5.27 10.29 4.99
CA ASP A 53 -3.96 10.81 5.40
C ASP A 53 -2.89 10.25 4.46
N LEU A 54 -2.67 10.94 3.35
CA LEU A 54 -1.73 10.51 2.32
C LEU A 54 -0.29 10.49 2.84
N ALA A 55 0.10 11.47 3.66
CA ALA A 55 1.43 11.54 4.24
C ALA A 55 1.73 10.31 5.11
N LYS A 56 0.77 9.89 5.93
CA LYS A 56 0.89 8.65 6.72
C LYS A 56 0.93 7.40 5.84
N ALA A 57 0.12 7.35 4.78
CA ALA A 57 0.14 6.24 3.83
C ALA A 57 1.52 6.08 3.15
N GLU A 58 2.13 7.19 2.73
CA GLU A 58 3.45 7.21 2.11
C GLU A 58 4.57 6.85 3.08
N ALA A 59 4.50 7.33 4.34
CA ALA A 59 5.45 6.93 5.38
C ALA A 59 5.43 5.41 5.63
N LEU A 60 4.24 4.81 5.68
CA LEU A 60 4.06 3.37 5.86
C LEU A 60 4.56 2.57 4.64
N LEU A 61 4.30 3.07 3.42
CA LEU A 61 4.85 2.45 2.21
C LEU A 61 6.39 2.51 2.20
N ASN A 62 6.97 3.64 2.59
CA ASN A 62 8.44 3.77 2.67
C ASN A 62 9.04 2.82 3.71
N GLN A 63 8.39 2.62 4.86
CA GLN A 63 8.80 1.60 5.84
C GLN A 63 8.80 0.19 5.21
N ALA A 64 7.75 -0.17 4.47
CA ALA A 64 7.70 -1.44 3.75
C ALA A 64 8.83 -1.56 2.72
N ILE A 65 9.07 -0.51 1.92
CA ILE A 65 10.13 -0.46 0.90
C ILE A 65 11.51 -0.65 1.53
N THR A 66 11.81 0.03 2.63
CA THR A 66 13.09 -0.15 3.35
C THR A 66 13.30 -1.60 3.77
N ILE A 67 12.26 -2.28 4.24
CA ILE A 67 12.35 -3.69 4.61
C ILE A 67 12.52 -4.58 3.37
N TYR A 68 11.74 -4.37 2.30
CA TYR A 68 11.90 -5.11 1.05
C TYR A 68 13.31 -4.97 0.47
N GLN A 69 13.90 -3.77 0.53
CA GLN A 69 15.28 -3.53 0.13
C GLN A 69 16.26 -4.32 0.99
N ALA A 70 16.11 -4.28 2.32
CA ALA A 70 16.98 -5.00 3.25
C ALA A 70 16.98 -6.52 3.04
N ILE A 71 15.86 -7.09 2.59
CA ILE A 71 15.74 -8.53 2.28
C ILE A 71 15.98 -8.86 0.79
N GLY A 72 16.35 -7.87 -0.04
CA GLY A 72 16.61 -8.08 -1.46
C GLY A 72 15.38 -8.36 -2.33
N SER A 73 14.17 -8.05 -1.85
CA SER A 73 12.92 -8.30 -2.58
C SER A 73 12.66 -7.23 -3.64
N ARG A 74 13.34 -7.37 -4.79
CA ARG A 74 13.26 -6.42 -5.90
C ARG A 74 11.89 -6.35 -6.57
N TYR A 75 11.11 -7.44 -6.54
CA TYR A 75 9.74 -7.48 -7.08
C TYR A 75 8.72 -6.74 -6.20
N SER A 76 8.84 -6.87 -4.87
CA SER A 76 7.81 -6.35 -3.95
C SER A 76 7.71 -4.83 -3.97
N ILE A 77 8.82 -4.13 -4.22
CA ILE A 77 8.87 -2.67 -4.26
C ILE A 77 7.94 -2.10 -5.36
N PRO A 78 8.16 -2.39 -6.67
CA PRO A 78 7.26 -1.93 -7.72
C PRO A 78 5.83 -2.46 -7.54
N ALA A 79 5.66 -3.67 -7.02
CA ALA A 79 4.34 -4.24 -6.78
C ALA A 79 3.53 -3.42 -5.75
N GLN A 80 4.12 -3.06 -4.60
CA GLN A 80 3.40 -2.29 -3.58
C GLN A 80 3.16 -0.83 -3.99
N ILE A 81 4.11 -0.22 -4.70
CA ILE A 81 3.90 1.12 -5.29
C ILE A 81 2.74 1.05 -6.30
N GLY A 82 2.72 0.06 -7.19
CA GLY A 82 1.65 -0.14 -8.16
C GLY A 82 0.30 -0.36 -7.49
N ASN A 83 0.25 -1.14 -6.41
CA ASN A 83 -0.97 -1.39 -5.63
C ASN A 83 -1.59 -0.11 -5.06
N PHE A 84 -0.79 0.86 -4.61
CA PHE A 84 -1.30 2.18 -4.22
C PHE A 84 -1.95 2.91 -5.39
N GLY A 85 -1.29 2.89 -6.56
CA GLY A 85 -1.84 3.43 -7.79
C GLY A 85 -3.17 2.78 -8.18
N TRP A 86 -3.26 1.45 -8.16
CA TRP A 86 -4.49 0.71 -8.45
C TRP A 86 -5.61 1.02 -7.46
N GLU A 87 -5.29 1.17 -6.18
CA GLU A 87 -6.29 1.54 -5.17
C GLU A 87 -6.86 2.94 -5.42
N PHE A 88 -6.03 3.92 -5.77
CA PHE A 88 -6.51 5.24 -6.19
C PHE A 88 -7.40 5.18 -7.43
N ARG A 89 -7.05 4.39 -8.45
CA ARG A 89 -7.91 4.22 -9.64
C ARG A 89 -9.26 3.62 -9.26
N ARG A 90 -9.26 2.56 -8.44
CA ARG A 90 -10.49 1.89 -7.96
C ARG A 90 -11.41 2.84 -7.21
N LYS A 91 -10.84 3.84 -6.54
CA LYS A 91 -11.55 4.89 -5.80
C LYS A 91 -11.91 6.11 -6.67
N GLY A 92 -11.73 6.04 -7.99
CA GLY A 92 -12.07 7.11 -8.91
C GLY A 92 -11.14 8.32 -8.83
N LYS A 93 -9.90 8.13 -8.39
CA LYS A 93 -8.88 9.19 -8.25
C LYS A 93 -7.68 8.94 -9.19
N PRO A 94 -7.88 8.95 -10.52
CA PRO A 94 -6.83 8.62 -11.48
C PRO A 94 -5.63 9.58 -11.41
N GLU A 95 -5.86 10.85 -11.09
CA GLU A 95 -4.78 11.84 -10.93
C GLU A 95 -3.81 11.48 -9.80
N LEU A 96 -4.33 10.97 -8.67
CA LEU A 96 -3.49 10.48 -7.57
C LEU A 96 -2.86 9.13 -7.91
N ALA A 97 -3.49 8.32 -8.76
CA ALA A 97 -2.95 7.02 -9.15
C ALA A 97 -1.73 7.11 -10.07
N LYS A 98 -1.78 8.04 -11.03
CA LYS A 98 -0.79 8.20 -12.10
C LYS A 98 0.67 8.19 -11.62
N PRO A 99 1.10 8.98 -10.62
CA PRO A 99 2.49 8.98 -10.18
C PRO A 99 2.94 7.61 -9.65
N TYR A 100 2.12 6.90 -8.88
CA TYR A 100 2.44 5.57 -8.38
C TYR A 100 2.51 4.53 -9.50
N LEU A 101 1.57 4.56 -10.44
CA LEU A 101 1.56 3.61 -11.57
C LEU A 101 2.76 3.81 -12.49
N LEU A 102 3.13 5.05 -12.80
CA LEU A 102 4.32 5.33 -13.61
C LEU A 102 5.60 4.94 -12.89
N ARG A 103 5.71 5.20 -11.57
CA ARG A 103 6.87 4.79 -10.78
C ARG A 103 7.00 3.27 -10.70
N ALA A 104 5.89 2.57 -10.49
CA ALA A 104 5.86 1.11 -10.53
C ALA A 104 6.27 0.58 -11.91
N ALA A 105 5.78 1.20 -12.99
CA ALA A 105 6.14 0.81 -14.35
C ALA A 105 7.64 0.93 -14.62
N GLN A 106 8.23 2.06 -14.22
CA GLN A 106 9.68 2.28 -14.33
C GLN A 106 10.47 1.21 -13.58
N LEU A 107 10.10 0.92 -12.33
CA LEU A 107 10.80 -0.06 -11.51
C LEU A 107 10.62 -1.50 -12.02
N PHE A 108 9.45 -1.83 -12.59
CA PHE A 108 9.26 -3.12 -13.25
C PHE A 108 10.14 -3.26 -14.52
N GLU A 109 10.32 -2.17 -15.27
CA GLU A 109 11.23 -2.11 -16.42
C GLU A 109 12.68 -2.38 -15.99
N GLU A 110 13.13 -1.73 -14.90
CA GLU A 110 14.49 -1.89 -14.35
C GLU A 110 14.82 -3.32 -13.88
N ILE A 111 13.80 -4.14 -13.61
CA ILE A 111 13.96 -5.55 -13.23
C ILE A 111 13.60 -6.54 -14.35
N GLY A 112 13.38 -6.05 -15.58
CA GLY A 112 13.11 -6.88 -16.76
C GLY A 112 11.68 -7.45 -16.84
N LEU A 113 10.74 -6.92 -16.06
CA LEU A 113 9.33 -7.34 -16.06
C LEU A 113 8.48 -6.42 -16.94
N HIS A 114 8.75 -6.41 -18.23
CA HIS A 114 8.16 -5.49 -19.21
C HIS A 114 6.62 -5.58 -19.28
N ASP A 115 6.04 -6.77 -19.18
CA ASP A 115 4.57 -6.94 -19.19
C ASP A 115 3.91 -6.23 -18.00
N TYR A 116 4.55 -6.29 -16.83
CA TYR A 116 4.10 -5.56 -15.65
C TYR A 116 4.26 -4.06 -15.86
N ALA A 117 5.40 -3.62 -16.40
CA ALA A 117 5.63 -2.21 -16.69
C ALA A 117 4.55 -1.64 -17.61
N GLU A 118 4.27 -2.33 -18.71
CA GLU A 118 3.28 -1.92 -19.70
C GLU A 118 1.85 -1.88 -19.14
N ARG A 119 1.48 -2.87 -18.34
CA ARG A 119 0.18 -2.87 -17.64
C ARG A 119 0.00 -1.62 -16.78
N HIS A 120 1.04 -1.20 -16.07
CA HIS A 120 0.97 0.00 -15.23
C HIS A 120 0.99 1.30 -16.05
N ARG A 121 1.76 1.36 -17.15
CA ARG A 121 1.73 2.52 -18.08
C ARG A 121 0.35 2.73 -18.67
N ARG A 122 -0.29 1.66 -19.15
CA ARG A 122 -1.65 1.73 -19.72
C ARG A 122 -2.68 2.18 -18.69
N ALA A 123 -2.51 1.78 -17.44
CA ALA A 123 -3.39 2.18 -16.35
C ALA A 123 -3.22 3.65 -15.94
N ALA A 124 -2.07 4.25 -16.26
CA ALA A 124 -1.72 5.64 -15.95
C ALA A 124 -2.16 6.64 -17.03
N GLN A 125 -2.70 6.15 -18.15
CA GLN A 125 -3.34 6.92 -19.23
C GLN A 125 -4.82 7.13 -18.91
#